data_AF-A0A3A4A412-F1
#
_entry.id   AF-A0A3A4A412-F1
#
_cell.length_a   1.000
_cell.length_b   1.000
_cell.length_c   1.000
_cell.angle_alpha   90.00
_cell.angle_beta   90.00
_cell.angle_gamma   90.00
#
_symmetry.space_group_name_H-M   'P 1'
#
loop_
_entity.id
_entity.type
_entity.pdbx_description
1 polymer ?
#
loop_
_entity_poly.entity_id
_entity_poly.type
_entity_poly.pdbx_seq_one_letter_code
_entity_poly.pdbx_strand_id
1 'polypeptide(L)'
;MGTGQQRIDQIADIEFHGKVPSKIAAYAVATQRLAHDLARELEEGANGAEAAMRQLKGHPLLMGVDVKARAWRVARHLREARELVLGISAEAVKFNLQFRQEFLEAMANQARDTKGKDYKGKVDL
;
A
#
# COMPACT_ATOMS: atom_id res chain seq x y z
N MET A 1 2.53 9.62 14.78
CA MET A 1 2.11 8.82 13.61
C MET A 1 0.91 9.52 12.99
N GLY A 2 0.84 9.65 11.67
CA GLY A 2 -0.35 10.19 11.02
C GLY A 2 -1.49 9.19 11.06
N THR A 3 -2.75 9.65 11.05
CA THR A 3 -3.90 8.74 11.02
C THR A 3 -3.94 7.97 9.69
N GLY A 4 -4.60 6.80 9.66
CA GLY A 4 -4.83 6.06 8.41
C GLY A 4 -5.49 6.93 7.32
N GLN A 5 -6.40 7.82 7.74
CA GLN A 5 -7.01 8.83 6.87
C GLN A 5 -5.98 9.78 6.24
N GLN A 6 -5.07 10.36 7.04
CA GLN A 6 -4.00 11.23 6.50
C GLN A 6 -3.11 10.52 5.49
N ARG A 7 -2.86 9.22 5.67
CA ARG A 7 -2.10 8.43 4.69
C ARG A 7 -2.87 8.19 3.40
N ILE A 8 -4.19 7.97 3.48
CA ILE A 8 -5.05 7.84 2.31
C ILE A 8 -5.08 9.16 1.54
N ASP A 9 -5.25 10.29 2.24
CA ASP A 9 -5.24 11.63 1.65
C ASP A 9 -3.90 11.88 0.93
N GLN A 10 -2.76 11.57 1.58
CA GLN A 10 -1.43 11.67 0.96
C GLN A 10 -1.28 10.83 -0.31
N ILE A 11 -1.91 9.65 -0.38
CA ILE A 11 -1.88 8.81 -1.57
C ILE A 11 -2.76 9.42 -2.67
N ALA A 12 -3.95 9.92 -2.31
CA ALA A 12 -4.89 10.55 -3.23
C ALA A 12 -4.34 11.83 -3.86
N ASP A 13 -3.54 12.59 -3.12
CA ASP A 13 -2.88 13.81 -3.60
C ASP A 13 -1.74 13.57 -4.61
N ILE A 14 -1.37 12.30 -4.86
CA ILE A 14 -0.32 11.97 -5.84
C ILE A 14 -0.92 12.02 -7.25
N GLU A 15 -0.84 13.19 -7.86
CA GLU A 15 -1.23 13.36 -9.25
C GLU A 15 -0.14 12.86 -10.23
N PHE A 16 -0.59 12.17 -11.28
CA PHE A 16 0.26 11.66 -12.35
C PHE A 16 0.44 12.67 -13.48
N HIS A 17 1.17 13.75 -13.21
CA HIS A 17 1.56 14.74 -14.22
C HIS A 17 3.08 14.97 -14.25
N GLY A 18 3.61 15.36 -15.42
CA GLY A 18 5.03 15.66 -15.60
C GLY A 18 5.93 14.44 -15.47
N LYS A 19 6.71 14.33 -14.37
CA LYS A 19 7.64 13.21 -14.12
C LYS A 19 6.90 11.96 -13.64
N VAL A 20 6.03 11.41 -14.48
CA VAL A 20 5.14 10.27 -14.19
C VAL A 20 5.86 9.07 -13.53
N PRO A 21 7.05 8.63 -13.98
CA PRO A 21 7.74 7.50 -13.32
C PRO A 21 8.03 7.73 -11.84
N SER A 22 8.44 8.96 -11.48
CA SER A 22 8.72 9.31 -10.09
C SER A 22 7.45 9.35 -9.23
N LYS A 23 6.31 9.74 -9.83
CA LYS A 23 5.02 9.79 -9.15
C LYS A 23 4.46 8.39 -8.92
N ILE A 24 4.59 7.48 -9.88
CA ILE A 24 4.21 6.07 -9.71
C ILE A 24 5.05 5.39 -8.63
N ALA A 25 6.36 5.64 -8.61
CA ALA A 25 7.22 5.14 -7.54
C ALA A 25 6.80 5.69 -6.17
N ALA A 26 6.47 6.99 -6.07
CA ALA A 26 5.98 7.61 -4.85
C ALA A 26 4.64 7.01 -4.39
N TYR A 27 3.71 6.78 -5.31
CA TYR A 27 2.42 6.14 -5.05
C TYR A 27 2.60 4.73 -4.50
N ALA A 28 3.45 3.92 -5.13
CA ALA A 28 3.72 2.56 -4.68
C ALA A 28 4.33 2.54 -3.26
N VAL A 29 5.30 3.43 -2.98
CA VAL A 29 5.91 3.54 -1.64
C VAL A 29 4.90 4.02 -0.59
N ALA A 30 4.06 5.01 -0.91
CA ALA A 30 3.04 5.49 0.00
C ALA A 30 2.00 4.40 0.31
N THR A 31 1.57 3.65 -0.70
CA THR A 31 0.65 2.51 -0.56
C THR A 31 1.25 1.41 0.30
N GLN A 32 2.53 1.06 0.10
CA GLN A 32 3.23 0.08 0.95
C GLN A 32 3.27 0.52 2.41
N ARG A 33 3.57 1.80 2.67
CA ARG A 33 3.60 2.34 4.03
C ARG A 33 2.23 2.28 4.70
N LEU A 34 1.16 2.62 3.98
CA LEU A 34 -0.21 2.47 4.48
C LEU A 34 -0.51 1.00 4.81
N ALA A 35 -0.18 0.07 3.91
CA ALA A 35 -0.38 -1.35 4.14
C ALA A 35 0.38 -1.86 5.37
N HIS A 36 1.64 -1.48 5.56
CA HIS A 36 2.42 -1.87 6.74
C HIS A 36 1.88 -1.30 8.04
N ASP A 37 1.34 -0.08 8.03
CA ASP A 37 0.68 0.51 9.19
C ASP A 37 -0.60 -0.23 9.54
N LEU A 38 -1.48 -0.46 8.56
CA LEU A 38 -2.71 -1.23 8.75
C LEU A 38 -2.42 -2.66 9.23
N ALA A 39 -1.42 -3.33 8.67
CA ALA A 39 -1.01 -4.66 9.10
C ALA A 39 -0.56 -4.69 10.58
N ARG A 40 0.11 -3.62 11.05
CA ARG A 40 0.51 -3.48 12.45
C ARG A 40 -0.70 -3.26 13.36
N GLU A 41 -1.59 -2.35 12.99
CA GLU A 41 -2.81 -2.06 13.77
C GLU A 41 -3.72 -3.30 13.86
N LEU A 42 -3.83 -4.07 12.78
CA LEU A 42 -4.61 -5.31 12.77
C LEU A 42 -3.99 -6.40 13.66
N GLU A 43 -2.66 -6.51 13.71
CA GLU A 43 -1.96 -7.43 14.60
C GLU A 43 -2.14 -7.03 16.07
N GLU A 44 -1.93 -5.74 16.37
CA GLU A 44 -2.14 -5.18 17.71
C GLU A 44 -3.61 -5.37 18.15
N GLY A 45 -4.56 -5.11 17.26
CA GLY A 45 -5.99 -5.34 17.47
C GLY A 45 -6.32 -6.81 17.69
N ALA A 46 -5.71 -7.74 16.93
CA ALA A 46 -5.91 -9.18 17.11
C ALA A 46 -5.46 -9.63 18.50
N ASN A 47 -4.26 -9.21 18.90
CA ASN A 47 -3.68 -9.57 20.19
C ASN A 47 -4.43 -8.91 21.35
N GLY A 48 -4.83 -7.64 21.21
CA GLY A 48 -5.63 -6.92 22.19
C GLY A 48 -7.02 -7.52 22.38
N ALA A 49 -7.73 -7.82 21.28
CA ALA A 49 -9.05 -8.45 21.32
C ALA A 49 -8.98 -9.85 21.92
N GLU A 50 -7.98 -10.65 21.55
CA GLU A 50 -7.79 -11.99 22.11
C GLU A 50 -7.53 -11.93 23.62
N ALA A 51 -6.65 -11.04 24.07
CA ALA A 51 -6.32 -10.86 25.47
C ALA A 51 -7.53 -10.37 26.29
N ALA A 52 -8.22 -9.33 25.81
CA ALA A 52 -9.39 -8.77 26.48
C ALA A 52 -10.52 -9.80 26.61
N MET A 53 -10.81 -10.55 25.54
CA MET A 53 -11.83 -11.59 25.61
C MET A 53 -11.43 -12.73 26.55
N ARG A 54 -10.17 -13.17 26.54
CA ARG A 54 -9.69 -14.22 27.46
C ARG A 54 -9.83 -13.84 28.94
N GLN A 55 -9.72 -12.56 29.30
CA GLN A 55 -9.95 -12.08 30.67
C GLN A 55 -11.40 -12.28 31.15
N LEU A 56 -12.35 -12.40 30.22
CA LEU A 56 -13.77 -12.64 30.53
C LEU A 56 -14.09 -14.12 30.81
N LYS A 57 -13.10 -15.01 30.77
CA LYS A 57 -13.30 -16.43 31.04
C LYS A 57 -13.81 -16.62 32.47
N GLY A 58 -14.94 -17.32 32.61
CA GLY A 58 -15.55 -17.59 33.91
C GLY A 58 -16.45 -16.46 34.43
N HIS A 59 -16.67 -15.40 33.63
CA HIS A 59 -17.60 -14.34 33.99
C HIS A 59 -19.04 -14.89 34.09
N PRO A 60 -19.79 -14.65 35.19
CA PRO A 60 -21.12 -15.23 35.41
C PRO A 60 -22.13 -14.93 34.28
N LEU A 61 -22.09 -13.72 33.72
CA LEU A 61 -22.96 -13.32 32.59
C LEU A 61 -22.63 -14.03 31.25
N LEU A 62 -21.49 -14.73 31.17
CA LEU A 62 -21.06 -15.46 29.97
C LEU A 62 -21.13 -16.98 30.17
N MET A 63 -21.92 -17.44 31.14
CA MET A 63 -22.12 -18.87 31.38
C MET A 63 -22.67 -19.56 30.12
N GLY A 64 -22.02 -20.66 29.70
CA GLY A 64 -22.36 -21.38 28.47
C GLY A 64 -21.73 -20.79 27.18
N VAL A 65 -21.00 -19.69 27.26
CA VAL A 65 -20.25 -19.14 26.12
C VAL A 65 -18.81 -19.64 26.14
N ASP A 66 -18.37 -20.26 25.04
CA ASP A 66 -16.95 -20.54 24.84
C ASP A 66 -16.20 -19.26 24.44
N VAL A 67 -15.80 -18.50 25.46
CA VAL A 67 -15.05 -17.25 25.33
C VAL A 67 -13.72 -17.47 24.61
N LYS A 68 -13.07 -18.63 24.78
CA LYS A 68 -11.80 -18.94 24.11
C LYS A 68 -12.00 -19.11 22.61
N ALA A 69 -13.02 -19.86 22.20
CA ALA A 69 -13.35 -20.04 20.80
C ALA A 69 -13.76 -18.72 20.13
N ARG A 70 -14.53 -17.86 20.83
CA ARG A 70 -14.90 -16.53 20.32
C ARG A 70 -13.69 -15.61 20.16
N ALA A 71 -12.82 -15.56 21.18
CA ALA A 71 -11.58 -14.79 21.14
C ALA A 71 -10.69 -15.22 19.97
N TRP A 72 -10.50 -16.53 19.80
CA TRP A 72 -9.74 -17.08 18.69
C TRP A 72 -10.34 -16.72 17.32
N ARG A 73 -11.66 -16.82 17.17
CA ARG A 73 -12.34 -16.50 15.90
C ARG A 73 -12.15 -15.03 15.51
N VAL A 74 -12.27 -14.12 16.48
CA VAL A 74 -12.07 -12.68 16.24
C VAL A 74 -10.62 -12.38 15.87
N ALA A 75 -9.67 -12.91 16.66
CA ALA A 75 -8.25 -12.74 16.38
C ALA A 75 -7.85 -13.33 15.02
N ARG A 76 -8.43 -14.48 14.63
CA ARG A 76 -8.22 -15.08 13.31
C ARG A 76 -8.65 -14.14 12.18
N HIS A 77 -9.84 -13.55 12.26
CA HIS A 77 -10.31 -12.63 11.21
C HIS A 77 -9.42 -11.39 11.07
N LEU A 78 -8.92 -10.86 12.19
CA LEU A 78 -7.99 -9.72 12.17
C LEU A 78 -6.63 -10.10 11.56
N ARG A 79 -6.12 -11.31 11.86
CA ARG A 79 -4.91 -11.84 11.23
C ARG A 79 -5.10 -12.13 9.74
N GLU A 80 -6.24 -12.65 9.34
CA GLU A 80 -6.59 -12.83 7.92
C GLU A 80 -6.65 -11.48 7.19
N ALA A 81 -7.26 -10.46 7.79
CA ALA A 81 -7.27 -9.10 7.24
C ALA A 81 -5.84 -8.53 7.12
N ARG A 82 -4.97 -8.80 8.11
CA ARG A 82 -3.55 -8.40 8.05
C ARG A 82 -2.84 -9.02 6.85
N GLU A 83 -3.05 -10.31 6.57
CA GLU A 83 -2.44 -10.97 5.42
C GLU A 83 -2.93 -10.37 4.09
N LEU A 84 -4.23 -10.05 3.97
CA LEU A 84 -4.76 -9.36 2.79
C LEU A 84 -4.10 -8.01 2.58
N VAL A 85 -3.92 -7.25 3.65
CA VAL A 85 -3.26 -5.94 3.62
C VAL A 85 -1.78 -6.07 3.22
N LEU A 86 -1.06 -7.09 3.69
CA LEU A 86 0.31 -7.35 3.24
C LEU A 86 0.35 -7.70 1.74
N GLY A 87 -0.68 -8.38 1.23
CA GLY A 87 -0.88 -8.59 -0.21
C GLY A 87 -0.95 -7.28 -1.00
N ILE A 88 -1.60 -6.24 -0.47
CA ILE A 88 -1.63 -4.91 -1.10
C ILE A 88 -0.22 -4.33 -1.21
N SER A 89 0.62 -4.49 -0.19
CA SER A 89 2.02 -4.03 -0.23
C SER A 89 2.82 -4.73 -1.34
N ALA A 90 2.66 -6.06 -1.45
CA ALA A 90 3.33 -6.85 -2.50
C ALA A 90 2.87 -6.45 -3.91
N GLU A 91 1.56 -6.28 -4.13
CA GLU A 91 1.04 -5.82 -5.42
C GLU A 91 1.49 -4.40 -5.75
N ALA A 92 1.65 -3.50 -4.77
CA ALA A 92 2.20 -2.17 -5.00
C ALA A 92 3.68 -2.22 -5.48
N VAL A 93 4.50 -3.13 -4.94
CA VAL A 93 5.86 -3.36 -5.47
C VAL A 93 5.80 -3.83 -6.92
N LYS A 94 4.98 -4.85 -7.18
CA LYS A 94 4.85 -5.48 -8.49
C LYS A 94 4.36 -4.51 -9.55
N PHE A 95 3.36 -3.71 -9.23
CA PHE A 95 2.85 -2.63 -10.08
C PHE A 95 3.97 -1.67 -10.52
N ASN A 96 4.78 -1.18 -9.58
CA ASN A 96 5.88 -0.28 -9.90
C ASN A 96 6.94 -0.97 -10.78
N LEU A 97 7.26 -2.24 -10.51
CA LEU A 97 8.21 -3.01 -11.33
C LEU A 97 7.68 -3.22 -12.77
N GLN A 98 6.42 -3.62 -12.92
CA GLN A 98 5.78 -3.80 -14.22
C GLN A 98 5.75 -2.50 -15.01
N PHE A 99 5.37 -1.39 -14.36
CA PHE A 99 5.41 -0.08 -15.01
C PHE A 99 6.81 0.26 -15.53
N ARG A 100 7.84 0.00 -14.73
CA ARG A 100 9.24 0.23 -15.11
C ARG A 100 9.73 -0.71 -16.21
N GLN A 101 9.15 -1.88 -16.38
CA GLN A 101 9.51 -2.79 -17.46
C GLN A 101 8.82 -2.38 -18.77
N GLU A 102 7.53 -2.08 -18.71
CA GLU A 102 6.71 -1.87 -19.91
C GLU A 102 6.81 -0.45 -20.47
N PHE A 103 6.98 0.57 -19.62
CA PHE A 103 6.82 1.97 -20.05
C PHE A 103 8.11 2.80 -19.98
N LEU A 104 9.08 2.42 -19.15
CA LEU A 104 10.32 3.21 -19.01
C LEU A 104 11.17 3.16 -20.28
N GLU A 105 11.24 2.01 -20.96
CA GLU A 105 11.96 1.89 -22.23
C GLU A 105 11.28 2.71 -23.34
N ALA A 106 9.94 2.65 -23.44
CA ALA A 106 9.17 3.44 -24.37
C ALA A 106 9.35 4.96 -24.15
N MET A 107 9.33 5.41 -22.89
CA MET A 107 9.54 6.82 -22.53
C MET A 107 10.98 7.29 -22.75
N ALA A 108 11.97 6.43 -22.49
CA ALA A 108 13.38 6.75 -22.73
C ALA A 108 13.68 6.96 -24.23
N ASN A 109 13.00 6.21 -25.09
CA ASN A 109 13.12 6.35 -26.54
C ASN A 109 12.45 7.64 -27.08
N GLN A 110 11.28 8.02 -26.55
CA GLN A 110 10.61 9.29 -26.90
C GLN A 110 11.43 10.55 -26.52
N ALA A 111 12.13 10.52 -25.39
CA ALA A 111 12.99 11.61 -24.96
C ALA A 111 14.26 11.78 -25.83
N ARG A 112 14.68 10.72 -26.54
CA ARG A 112 15.80 10.77 -27.50
C ARG A 112 15.38 11.35 -28.85
N ASP A 113 14.19 11.00 -29.34
CA ASP A 113 13.68 11.51 -30.63
C ASP A 113 13.35 13.01 -30.62
N THR A 114 13.01 13.57 -29.46
CA THR A 114 12.72 15.01 -29.31
C THR A 114 13.97 15.90 -29.22
N LYS A 115 15.17 15.31 -29.07
CA LYS A 115 16.44 16.04 -29.19
C LYS A 115 16.78 16.23 -30.67
N GLY A 116 16.00 17.11 -31.30
CA GLY A 116 16.08 17.43 -32.71
C GLY A 116 17.49 17.81 -33.16
N LYS A 117 17.89 17.23 -34.29
CA LYS A 117 19.04 17.59 -35.11
C LYS A 117 19.13 19.10 -35.27
N ASP A 118 20.24 19.69 -34.85
CA ASP A 118 20.62 21.06 -35.26
C ASP A 118 20.70 21.09 -36.79
N TYR A 119 19.72 21.73 -37.42
CA TYR A 119 19.69 21.90 -38.86
C TYR A 119 20.73 22.97 -39.26
N LYS A 120 21.96 22.54 -39.59
CA LYS A 120 23.01 23.39 -40.17
C LYS A 120 22.81 23.53 -41.69
N GLY A 121 21.70 24.11 -42.11
CA GLY A 121 21.51 24.52 -43.51
C GLY A 121 22.00 25.95 -43.67
N LYS A 122 23.12 26.16 -44.37
CA LYS A 122 23.46 27.49 -44.91
C LYS A 122 22.34 27.89 -45.88
N VAL A 123 21.70 29.02 -45.61
CA VAL A 123 20.82 29.67 -46.58
C VAL A 123 21.74 30.55 -47.43
N ASP A 124 21.97 30.15 -48.68
CA ASP A 124 22.53 31.07 -49.68
C ASP A 124 21.39 31.98 -50.14
N LEU A 125 21.54 33.28 -49.86
CA LEU A 125 20.71 34.38 -50.39
C LEU A 125 21.35 34.95 -51.65
#